data_AF-A0A2W2EJJ7-F1
#
_entry.id   AF-A0A2W2EJJ7-F1
#
_cell.length_a   1.000
_cell.length_b   1.000
_cell.length_c   1.000
_cell.angle_alpha   90.00
_cell.angle_beta   90.00
_cell.angle_gamma   90.00
#
_symmetry.space_group_name_H-M   'P 1'
#
loop_
_entity.id
_entity.type
_entity.pdbx_description
1 polymer ?
#
loop_
_entity_poly.entity_id
_entity_poly.type
_entity_poly.pdbx_seq_one_letter_code
_entity_poly.pdbx_strand_id
1 'polypeptide(L)'
;MEQRRRPRPGRRSGLRVGRVFGVPLYLNASILLLALLITVLYGELAGQRLQLSPVGGYLVGAGFVVSLLGSVLAHELGHALTARHFGIGVRGITLELLGGYTEMDRDAPSPRVDLLVSLAGPAVSAVLGVAAVAATLALPDGTVADQLAFQLAASNVIVAVFNILPGLPLDGGRALRAAVWAVTRDRHLATEVAGWAGRVVAVGTALLVALLYAADVLSLVALPLTVLVALTLWHGAGQAIRLSRIGRRLPLIDLARLARPVFAVPTGTPLAEAQRRAAAAPQGGPETAPEHRAAAPERPAALLVTDSAGRPVAVVDPAAAAAVPEARRPWLAVDAVARSVADLPTMPVATDGEQVLETVQAHPGAQYVVTAGEDVVGILHIADLAQLLEPHRKMNT
;
A
#
# COMPACT_ATOMS: atom_id res chain seq x y z
N MET A 1 -14.25 27.67 -18.13
CA MET A 1 -14.81 26.32 -17.85
C MET A 1 -13.64 25.36 -17.73
N GLU A 2 -13.12 25.20 -16.51
CA GLU A 2 -12.00 24.31 -16.20
C GLU A 2 -12.47 22.85 -16.21
N GLN A 3 -12.05 22.10 -17.22
CA GLN A 3 -12.18 20.65 -17.21
C GLN A 3 -11.20 20.07 -16.18
N ARG A 4 -11.69 19.79 -14.98
CA ARG A 4 -11.02 18.89 -14.03
C ARG A 4 -10.71 17.58 -14.74
N ARG A 5 -9.45 17.40 -15.18
CA ARG A 5 -8.94 16.11 -15.65
C ARG A 5 -9.01 15.15 -14.47
N ARG A 6 -9.98 14.24 -14.50
CA ARG A 6 -10.07 13.12 -13.57
C ARG A 6 -8.77 12.30 -13.68
N PRO A 7 -8.12 11.95 -12.56
CA PRO A 7 -6.94 11.09 -12.60
C PRO A 7 -7.32 9.77 -13.27
N ARG A 8 -6.49 9.31 -14.22
CA ARG A 8 -6.68 8.01 -14.88
C ARG A 8 -6.62 6.92 -13.79
N PRO A 9 -7.62 6.04 -13.66
CA PRO A 9 -7.52 4.95 -12.72
C PRO A 9 -6.34 4.06 -13.11
N GLY A 10 -5.40 3.85 -12.19
CA GLY A 10 -4.27 2.95 -12.36
C GLY A 10 -4.71 1.58 -12.88
N ARG A 11 -3.88 0.94 -13.70
CA ARG A 11 -4.13 -0.40 -14.26
C ARG A 11 -4.53 -1.36 -13.15
N ARG A 12 -5.81 -1.74 -13.10
CA ARG A 12 -6.34 -2.71 -12.15
C ARG A 12 -5.88 -4.11 -12.55
N SER A 13 -5.31 -4.86 -11.61
CA SER A 13 -4.92 -6.24 -11.82
C SER A 13 -6.15 -7.14 -11.69
N GLY A 14 -6.88 -7.35 -12.79
CA GLY A 14 -8.01 -8.29 -12.84
C GLY A 14 -9.04 -8.01 -13.93
N LEU A 15 -9.64 -9.08 -14.46
CA LEU A 15 -10.76 -8.97 -15.39
C LEU A 15 -12.02 -8.57 -14.61
N ARG A 16 -12.72 -7.54 -15.09
CA ARG A 16 -14.01 -7.15 -14.51
C ARG A 16 -15.09 -8.12 -14.95
N VAL A 17 -15.66 -8.84 -13.99
CA VAL A 17 -16.68 -9.88 -14.27
C VAL A 17 -18.09 -9.34 -14.11
N GLY A 18 -18.31 -8.40 -13.19
CA GLY A 18 -19.66 -7.86 -12.98
C GLY A 18 -19.76 -6.82 -11.88
N ARG A 19 -20.97 -6.70 -11.31
CA ARG A 19 -21.28 -5.92 -10.12
C ARG A 19 -22.19 -6.72 -9.21
N VAL A 20 -21.91 -6.70 -7.91
CA VAL A 20 -22.73 -7.35 -6.87
C VAL A 20 -23.08 -6.31 -5.81
N PHE A 21 -24.38 -6.11 -5.54
CA PHE A 21 -24.90 -5.02 -4.71
C PHE A 21 -24.37 -3.61 -5.08
N GLY A 22 -24.05 -3.39 -6.36
CA GLY A 22 -23.48 -2.14 -6.86
C GLY A 22 -21.95 -2.01 -6.71
N VAL A 23 -21.27 -2.99 -6.10
CA VAL A 23 -19.81 -3.05 -5.98
C VAL A 23 -19.21 -3.78 -7.19
N PRO A 24 -18.25 -3.20 -7.92
CA PRO A 24 -17.58 -3.88 -9.03
C PRO A 24 -16.80 -5.12 -8.56
N LEU A 25 -16.94 -6.23 -9.28
CA LEU A 25 -16.23 -7.49 -9.02
C LEU A 25 -15.14 -7.74 -10.06
N TYR A 26 -13.93 -8.03 -9.57
CA TYR A 26 -12.74 -8.35 -10.36
C TYR A 26 -12.23 -9.75 -10.02
N LEU A 27 -11.78 -10.48 -11.04
CA LEU A 27 -11.08 -11.76 -10.88
C LEU A 27 -9.64 -11.63 -11.39
N ASN A 28 -8.68 -11.99 -10.55
CA ASN A 28 -7.28 -12.10 -10.95
C ASN A 28 -7.05 -13.46 -11.66
N ALA A 29 -6.14 -13.53 -12.63
CA ALA A 29 -5.82 -14.79 -13.32
C ALA A 29 -5.38 -15.92 -12.36
N SER A 30 -4.80 -15.55 -11.22
CA SER A 30 -4.37 -16.48 -10.17
C SER A 30 -5.53 -17.29 -9.56
N ILE A 31 -6.76 -16.73 -9.49
CA ILE A 31 -7.92 -17.48 -8.98
C ILE A 31 -8.38 -18.54 -9.98
N LEU A 32 -8.21 -18.31 -11.28
CA LEU A 32 -8.58 -19.27 -12.32
C LEU A 32 -7.67 -20.50 -12.26
N LEU A 33 -6.39 -20.29 -11.99
CA LEU A 33 -5.43 -21.38 -11.77
C LEU A 33 -5.80 -22.19 -10.52
N LEU A 34 -6.15 -21.52 -9.41
CA LEU A 34 -6.59 -22.20 -8.19
C LEU A 34 -7.89 -22.98 -8.43
N ALA A 35 -8.86 -22.37 -9.11
CA ALA A 35 -10.12 -22.99 -9.47
C ALA A 35 -9.91 -24.28 -10.28
N LEU A 36 -9.02 -24.24 -11.29
CA LEU A 36 -8.66 -25.42 -12.07
C LEU A 36 -8.00 -26.49 -11.19
N LEU A 37 -7.01 -26.09 -10.37
CA LEU A 37 -6.29 -27.01 -9.48
C LEU A 37 -7.23 -27.71 -8.49
N ILE A 38 -8.11 -26.96 -7.83
CA ILE A 38 -9.11 -27.52 -6.90
C ILE A 38 -10.08 -28.41 -7.66
N THR A 39 -10.59 -27.99 -8.81
CA THR A 39 -11.54 -28.80 -9.61
C THR A 39 -10.97 -30.17 -9.96
N VAL A 40 -9.70 -30.24 -10.36
CA VAL A 40 -9.02 -31.49 -10.70
C VAL A 40 -8.73 -32.32 -9.45
N LEU A 41 -7.96 -31.79 -8.50
CA LEU A 41 -7.51 -32.55 -7.33
C LEU A 41 -8.68 -33.01 -6.46
N TYR A 42 -9.62 -32.11 -6.20
CA TYR A 42 -10.79 -32.45 -5.40
C TYR A 42 -11.81 -33.25 -6.20
N GLY A 43 -11.95 -33.01 -7.51
CA GLY A 43 -12.86 -33.80 -8.35
C GLY A 43 -12.45 -35.27 -8.44
N GLU A 44 -11.15 -35.57 -8.53
CA GLU A 44 -10.64 -36.95 -8.45
C GLU A 44 -10.97 -37.60 -7.10
N LEU A 45 -10.69 -36.90 -6.00
CA LEU A 45 -10.98 -37.38 -4.65
C LEU A 45 -12.49 -37.63 -4.43
N ALA A 46 -13.33 -36.68 -4.84
CA ALA A 46 -14.78 -36.76 -4.71
C ALA A 46 -15.35 -37.89 -5.59
N GLY A 47 -14.84 -38.04 -6.81
CA GLY A 47 -15.22 -39.12 -7.72
C GLY A 47 -14.94 -40.50 -7.14
N GLN A 48 -13.77 -40.68 -6.52
CA GLN A 48 -13.41 -41.94 -5.84
C GLN A 48 -14.29 -42.21 -4.62
N ARG A 49 -14.50 -41.21 -3.75
CA ARG A 49 -15.29 -41.37 -2.51
C ARG A 49 -16.76 -41.67 -2.80
N LEU A 50 -17.35 -40.98 -3.77
CA LEU A 50 -18.76 -41.09 -4.13
C LEU A 50 -19.03 -42.12 -5.23
N GLN A 51 -17.99 -42.85 -5.69
CA GLN A 51 -18.07 -43.85 -6.75
C GLN A 51 -18.70 -43.30 -8.05
N LEU A 52 -18.39 -42.05 -8.39
CA LEU A 52 -18.92 -41.36 -9.56
C LEU A 52 -18.03 -41.63 -10.79
N SER A 53 -18.58 -41.35 -11.98
CA SER A 53 -17.76 -41.26 -13.18
C SER A 53 -16.72 -40.13 -13.06
N PRO A 54 -15.60 -40.17 -13.82
CA PRO A 54 -14.61 -39.08 -13.78
C PRO A 54 -15.21 -37.71 -14.05
N VAL A 55 -16.16 -37.63 -15.00
CA VAL A 55 -16.90 -36.40 -15.31
C VAL A 55 -17.75 -35.96 -14.11
N GLY A 56 -18.44 -36.89 -13.44
CA GLY A 56 -19.20 -36.60 -12.23
C GLY A 56 -18.34 -36.04 -11.10
N GLY A 57 -17.16 -36.63 -10.88
CA GLY A 57 -16.17 -36.12 -9.93
C GLY A 57 -15.75 -34.67 -10.22
N TYR A 58 -15.38 -34.36 -11.47
CA TYR A 58 -15.02 -32.99 -11.85
C TYR A 58 -16.18 -31.99 -11.76
N LEU A 59 -17.43 -32.42 -12.01
CA LEU A 59 -18.60 -31.56 -11.78
C LEU A 59 -18.79 -31.23 -10.30
N VAL A 60 -18.57 -32.19 -9.39
CA VAL A 60 -18.55 -31.94 -7.95
C VAL A 60 -17.39 -31.01 -7.57
N GLY A 61 -16.22 -31.22 -8.17
CA GLY A 61 -15.05 -30.35 -8.03
C GLY A 61 -15.36 -28.89 -8.40
N ALA A 62 -15.98 -28.69 -9.56
CA ALA A 62 -16.39 -27.36 -10.03
C ALA A 62 -17.47 -26.74 -9.13
N GLY A 63 -18.44 -27.55 -8.67
CA GLY A 63 -19.46 -27.13 -7.71
C GLY A 63 -18.86 -26.65 -6.39
N PHE A 64 -17.83 -27.35 -5.89
CA PHE A 64 -17.09 -26.92 -4.71
C PHE A 64 -16.38 -25.59 -4.93
N VAL A 65 -15.68 -25.43 -6.07
CA VAL A 65 -15.01 -24.16 -6.40
C VAL A 65 -15.99 -23.00 -6.46
N VAL A 66 -17.14 -23.17 -7.11
CA VAL A 66 -18.19 -22.13 -7.18
C VAL A 66 -18.67 -21.78 -5.77
N SER A 67 -18.88 -22.78 -4.92
CA SER A 67 -19.30 -22.59 -3.53
C SER A 67 -18.24 -21.85 -2.70
N LEU A 68 -16.97 -22.22 -2.86
CA LEU A 68 -15.83 -21.58 -2.20
C LEU A 68 -15.70 -20.11 -2.63
N LEU A 69 -15.75 -19.83 -3.93
CA LEU A 69 -15.71 -18.46 -4.45
C LEU A 69 -16.92 -17.63 -3.98
N GLY A 70 -18.11 -18.22 -3.98
CA GLY A 70 -19.32 -17.59 -3.45
C GLY A 70 -19.18 -17.26 -1.96
N SER A 71 -18.55 -18.15 -1.19
CA SER A 71 -18.28 -17.96 0.22
C SER A 71 -17.28 -16.83 0.50
N VAL A 72 -16.15 -16.81 -0.21
CA VAL A 72 -15.16 -15.73 -0.11
C VAL A 72 -15.78 -14.40 -0.55
N LEU A 73 -16.58 -14.40 -1.62
CA LEU A 73 -17.30 -13.21 -2.05
C LEU A 73 -18.29 -12.73 -0.99
N ALA A 74 -19.03 -13.62 -0.35
CA ALA A 74 -19.96 -13.27 0.73
C ALA A 74 -19.22 -12.65 1.92
N HIS A 75 -18.06 -13.21 2.29
CA HIS A 75 -17.17 -12.65 3.30
C HIS A 75 -16.75 -11.22 2.96
N GLU A 76 -16.22 -10.98 1.75
CA GLU A 76 -15.84 -9.64 1.28
C GLU A 76 -17.02 -8.67 1.22
N LEU A 77 -18.19 -9.17 0.81
CA LEU A 77 -19.42 -8.38 0.82
C LEU A 77 -19.80 -7.96 2.24
N GLY A 78 -19.55 -8.78 3.26
CA GLY A 78 -19.70 -8.41 4.66
C GLY A 78 -18.93 -7.13 5.00
N HIS A 79 -17.65 -7.08 4.64
CA HIS A 79 -16.83 -5.87 4.79
C HIS A 79 -17.35 -4.71 3.97
N ALA A 80 -17.62 -4.92 2.68
CA ALA A 80 -18.02 -3.88 1.75
C ALA A 80 -19.35 -3.21 2.13
N LEU A 81 -20.36 -4.01 2.49
CA LEU A 81 -21.67 -3.51 2.88
C LEU A 81 -21.62 -2.77 4.22
N THR A 82 -20.85 -3.27 5.19
CA THR A 82 -20.65 -2.60 6.48
C THR A 82 -19.89 -1.29 6.31
N ALA A 83 -18.84 -1.27 5.47
CA ALA A 83 -18.10 -0.05 5.15
C ALA A 83 -19.00 1.01 4.51
N ARG A 84 -19.84 0.62 3.53
CA ARG A 84 -20.81 1.51 2.89
C ARG A 84 -21.85 2.06 3.86
N HIS A 85 -22.32 1.24 4.80
CA HIS A 85 -23.24 1.69 5.83
C HIS A 85 -22.66 2.83 6.68
N PHE A 86 -21.35 2.82 6.95
CA PHE A 86 -20.64 3.89 7.64
C PHE A 86 -20.11 5.00 6.71
N GLY A 87 -20.59 5.07 5.46
CA GLY A 87 -20.21 6.12 4.51
C GLY A 87 -18.76 6.02 4.00
N ILE A 88 -18.15 4.84 4.07
CA ILE A 88 -16.85 4.57 3.45
C ILE A 88 -17.12 4.05 2.03
N GLY A 89 -16.57 4.74 1.03
CA GLY A 89 -16.71 4.34 -0.36
C GLY A 89 -15.91 3.06 -0.67
N VAL A 90 -16.47 2.23 -1.55
CA VAL A 90 -15.89 0.93 -1.95
C VAL A 90 -15.67 0.93 -3.46
N ARG A 91 -14.42 0.78 -3.88
CA ARG A 91 -13.98 0.84 -5.29
C ARG A 91 -14.21 -0.45 -6.05
N GLY A 92 -14.18 -1.58 -5.34
CA GLY A 92 -14.38 -2.90 -5.90
C GLY A 92 -13.97 -4.01 -4.93
N ILE A 93 -14.33 -5.23 -5.29
CA ILE A 93 -13.88 -6.48 -4.65
C ILE A 93 -13.05 -7.23 -5.70
N THR A 94 -11.88 -7.70 -5.30
CA THR A 94 -10.99 -8.50 -6.15
C THR A 94 -10.79 -9.87 -5.52
N LEU A 95 -11.01 -10.94 -6.28
CA LEU A 95 -10.71 -12.31 -5.85
C LEU A 95 -9.41 -12.80 -6.50
N GLU A 96 -8.56 -13.42 -5.70
CA GLU A 96 -7.23 -13.93 -6.08
C GLU A 96 -6.88 -15.22 -5.35
N LEU A 97 -5.75 -15.85 -5.71
CA LEU A 97 -5.29 -17.13 -5.19
C LEU A 97 -5.35 -17.27 -3.65
N LEU A 98 -5.16 -16.19 -2.91
CA LEU A 98 -5.08 -16.21 -1.45
C LEU A 98 -6.36 -15.75 -0.74
N GLY A 99 -7.43 -15.45 -1.49
CA GLY A 99 -8.70 -15.00 -0.95
C GLY A 99 -9.31 -13.85 -1.75
N GLY A 100 -9.99 -12.96 -1.05
CA GLY A 100 -10.50 -11.71 -1.60
C GLY A 100 -9.88 -10.52 -0.88
N TYR A 101 -10.00 -9.34 -1.50
CA TYR A 101 -9.86 -8.10 -0.75
C TYR A 101 -10.85 -7.06 -1.26
N THR A 102 -11.36 -6.28 -0.31
CA THR A 102 -12.24 -5.14 -0.56
C THR A 102 -11.45 -3.84 -0.60
N GLU A 103 -11.46 -3.16 -1.75
CA GLU A 103 -10.77 -1.90 -1.93
C GLU A 103 -11.65 -0.72 -1.49
N MET A 104 -11.21 -0.01 -0.45
CA MET A 104 -11.92 1.12 0.14
C MET A 104 -11.30 2.46 -0.32
N ASP A 105 -12.10 3.51 -0.39
CA ASP A 105 -11.68 4.86 -0.82
C ASP A 105 -10.86 5.59 0.25
N ARG A 106 -11.15 5.29 1.51
CA ARG A 106 -10.52 5.93 2.67
C ARG A 106 -10.51 4.97 3.85
N ASP A 107 -9.70 5.35 4.82
CA ASP A 107 -9.64 4.67 6.10
C ASP A 107 -10.90 4.89 6.95
N ALA A 108 -11.09 3.98 7.92
CA ALA A 108 -12.21 4.07 8.85
C ALA A 108 -12.10 5.34 9.72
N PRO A 109 -13.20 6.10 9.90
CA PRO A 109 -13.18 7.39 10.59
C PRO A 109 -13.06 7.26 12.12
N SER A 110 -13.33 6.08 12.69
CA SER A 110 -13.24 5.84 14.13
C SER A 110 -12.85 4.39 14.42
N PRO A 111 -12.25 4.12 15.60
CA PRO A 111 -11.89 2.76 16.00
C PRO A 111 -13.09 1.81 16.00
N ARG A 112 -14.26 2.29 16.42
CA ARG A 112 -15.49 1.48 16.46
C ARG A 112 -15.92 1.04 15.05
N VAL A 113 -15.88 1.95 14.08
CA VAL A 113 -16.23 1.62 12.69
C VAL A 113 -15.24 0.62 12.11
N ASP A 114 -13.96 0.81 12.38
CA ASP A 114 -12.90 -0.10 11.92
C ASP A 114 -13.06 -1.51 12.47
N LEU A 115 -13.39 -1.64 13.76
CA LEU A 115 -13.68 -2.91 14.41
C LEU A 115 -14.90 -3.59 13.77
N LEU A 116 -16.01 -2.88 13.62
CA LEU A 116 -17.24 -3.42 13.03
C LEU A 116 -17.02 -3.86 11.58
N VAL A 117 -16.35 -3.05 10.78
CA VAL A 117 -16.01 -3.40 9.39
C VAL A 117 -15.11 -4.63 9.36
N SER A 118 -14.08 -4.72 10.21
CA SER A 118 -13.19 -5.88 10.25
C SER A 118 -13.87 -7.17 10.68
N LEU A 119 -14.84 -7.13 11.58
CA LEU A 119 -15.52 -8.34 12.05
C LEU A 119 -16.69 -8.76 11.18
N ALA A 120 -17.14 -7.91 10.24
CA ALA A 120 -18.28 -8.19 9.38
C ALA A 120 -18.05 -9.40 8.45
N GLY A 121 -16.88 -9.49 7.80
CA GLY A 121 -16.53 -10.65 6.96
C GLY A 121 -16.46 -11.95 7.75
N PRO A 122 -15.67 -12.04 8.84
CA PRO A 122 -15.65 -13.21 9.71
C PRO A 122 -17.01 -13.61 10.26
N ALA A 123 -17.89 -12.64 10.59
CA ALA A 123 -19.26 -12.93 11.02
C ALA A 123 -20.09 -13.59 9.89
N VAL A 124 -19.97 -13.11 8.66
CA VAL A 124 -20.61 -13.75 7.49
C VAL A 124 -20.09 -15.17 7.28
N SER A 125 -18.77 -15.38 7.32
CA SER A 125 -18.18 -16.71 7.22
C SER A 125 -18.61 -17.63 8.36
N ALA A 126 -18.72 -17.13 9.59
CA ALA A 126 -19.20 -17.92 10.72
C ALA A 126 -20.65 -18.35 10.54
N VAL A 127 -21.54 -17.45 10.10
CA VAL A 127 -22.94 -17.76 9.81
C VAL A 127 -23.05 -18.80 8.69
N LEU A 128 -22.31 -18.62 7.59
CA LEU A 128 -22.26 -19.59 6.49
C LEU A 128 -21.71 -20.94 6.94
N GLY A 129 -20.67 -20.95 7.77
CA GLY A 129 -20.09 -22.16 8.35
C GLY A 129 -21.09 -22.91 9.21
N VAL A 130 -21.77 -22.24 10.13
CA VAL A 130 -22.80 -22.86 10.99
C VAL A 130 -23.96 -23.39 10.16
N ALA A 131 -24.44 -22.64 9.17
CA ALA A 131 -25.51 -23.09 8.28
C ALA A 131 -25.09 -24.32 7.46
N ALA A 132 -23.84 -24.35 6.97
CA ALA A 132 -23.30 -25.49 6.24
C ALA A 132 -23.10 -26.72 7.14
N VAL A 133 -22.65 -26.54 8.40
CA VAL A 133 -22.57 -27.63 9.39
C VAL A 133 -23.97 -28.21 9.65
N ALA A 134 -24.96 -27.37 9.86
CA ALA A 134 -26.34 -27.82 10.05
C ALA A 134 -26.88 -28.58 8.82
N ALA A 135 -26.53 -28.13 7.61
CA ALA A 135 -26.88 -28.83 6.38
C ALA A 135 -26.19 -30.20 6.27
N THR A 136 -24.90 -30.31 6.60
CA THR A 136 -24.18 -31.59 6.65
C THR A 136 -24.86 -32.57 7.59
N LEU A 137 -25.24 -32.14 8.80
CA LEU A 137 -25.90 -33.02 9.78
C LEU A 137 -27.33 -33.44 9.40
N ALA A 138 -27.98 -32.70 8.51
CA ALA A 138 -29.35 -32.96 8.07
C ALA A 138 -29.41 -33.78 6.75
N LEU A 139 -28.33 -33.77 5.97
CA LEU A 139 -28.26 -34.47 4.69
C LEU A 139 -27.82 -35.92 4.88
N PRO A 140 -28.26 -36.86 4.02
CA PRO A 140 -27.81 -38.23 4.09
C PRO A 140 -26.33 -38.36 3.75
N ASP A 141 -25.61 -39.11 4.59
CA ASP A 141 -24.19 -39.42 4.42
C ASP A 141 -23.89 -39.99 3.03
N GLY A 142 -22.78 -39.56 2.43
CA GLY A 142 -22.30 -40.10 1.17
C GLY A 142 -23.08 -39.60 -0.06
N THR A 143 -23.91 -38.57 0.08
CA THR A 143 -24.51 -37.87 -1.05
C THR A 143 -23.60 -36.75 -1.55
N VAL A 144 -23.77 -36.34 -2.82
CA VAL A 144 -23.06 -35.17 -3.37
C VAL A 144 -23.39 -33.91 -2.56
N ALA A 145 -24.63 -33.77 -2.12
CA ALA A 145 -25.09 -32.62 -1.34
C ALA A 145 -24.42 -32.58 0.04
N ASP A 146 -24.37 -33.71 0.75
CA ASP A 146 -23.65 -33.86 2.02
C ASP A 146 -22.17 -33.49 1.87
N GLN A 147 -21.51 -34.07 0.86
CA GLN A 147 -20.10 -33.82 0.59
C GLN A 147 -19.82 -32.33 0.30
N LEU A 148 -20.66 -31.65 -0.48
CA LEU A 148 -20.53 -30.20 -0.74
C LEU A 148 -20.83 -29.36 0.51
N ALA A 149 -21.84 -29.72 1.31
CA ALA A 149 -22.15 -29.05 2.56
C ALA A 149 -20.98 -29.16 3.55
N PHE A 150 -20.39 -30.35 3.69
CA PHE A 150 -19.23 -30.59 4.54
C PHE A 150 -18.03 -29.73 4.12
N GLN A 151 -17.76 -29.65 2.81
CA GLN A 151 -16.68 -28.82 2.28
C GLN A 151 -16.91 -27.32 2.56
N LEU A 152 -18.15 -26.86 2.36
CA LEU A 152 -18.52 -25.48 2.61
C LEU A 152 -18.43 -25.14 4.11
N ALA A 153 -18.82 -26.08 4.98
CA ALA A 153 -18.68 -25.98 6.42
C ALA A 153 -17.20 -25.89 6.81
N ALA A 154 -16.38 -26.86 6.40
CA ALA A 154 -14.97 -26.90 6.72
C ALA A 154 -14.24 -25.64 6.23
N SER A 155 -14.45 -25.23 4.97
CA SER A 155 -13.82 -24.04 4.41
C SER A 155 -14.23 -22.75 5.13
N ASN A 156 -15.52 -22.54 5.42
CA ASN A 156 -15.98 -21.35 6.14
C ASN A 156 -15.47 -21.29 7.58
N VAL A 157 -15.49 -22.41 8.29
CA VAL A 157 -14.98 -22.47 9.67
C VAL A 157 -13.48 -22.18 9.69
N ILE A 158 -12.71 -22.79 8.79
CA ILE A 158 -11.27 -22.54 8.65
C ILE A 158 -11.04 -21.06 8.35
N VAL A 159 -11.72 -20.49 7.34
CA VAL A 159 -11.58 -19.07 6.97
C VAL A 159 -11.95 -18.15 8.11
N ALA A 160 -13.04 -18.42 8.84
CA ALA A 160 -13.47 -17.61 9.98
C ALA A 160 -12.44 -17.65 11.13
N VAL A 161 -11.95 -18.84 11.48
CA VAL A 161 -10.95 -19.03 12.55
C VAL A 161 -9.64 -18.34 12.18
N PHE A 162 -9.13 -18.57 10.96
CA PHE A 162 -7.89 -17.93 10.50
C PHE A 162 -8.03 -16.42 10.43
N ASN A 163 -9.14 -15.90 9.91
CA ASN A 163 -9.33 -14.46 9.82
C ASN A 163 -9.55 -13.79 11.17
N ILE A 164 -9.96 -14.48 12.22
CA ILE A 164 -10.08 -13.91 13.58
C ILE A 164 -8.73 -13.82 14.30
N LEU A 165 -7.68 -14.48 13.81
CA LEU A 165 -6.37 -14.45 14.47
C LEU A 165 -5.85 -12.99 14.63
N PRO A 166 -5.29 -12.66 15.81
CA PRO A 166 -4.88 -11.29 16.14
C PRO A 166 -3.55 -10.96 15.47
N GLY A 167 -3.58 -10.56 14.20
CA GLY A 167 -2.39 -10.12 13.47
C GLY A 167 -2.64 -9.70 12.03
N LEU A 168 -2.06 -8.57 11.61
CA LEU A 168 -2.17 -8.12 10.20
C LEU A 168 -1.41 -9.09 9.27
N PRO A 169 -1.90 -9.37 8.05
CA PRO A 169 -2.99 -8.68 7.34
C PRO A 169 -4.41 -9.20 7.61
N LEU A 170 -4.61 -10.14 8.54
CA LEU A 170 -5.90 -10.77 8.81
C LEU A 170 -6.90 -9.79 9.44
N ASP A 171 -8.18 -10.10 9.34
CA ASP A 171 -9.26 -9.26 9.87
C ASP A 171 -9.19 -9.08 11.38
N GLY A 172 -8.82 -10.12 12.12
CA GLY A 172 -8.59 -10.12 13.55
C GLY A 172 -7.41 -9.22 13.91
N GLY A 173 -6.43 -9.08 13.02
CA GLY A 173 -5.39 -8.06 13.10
C GLY A 173 -5.94 -6.64 12.97
N ARG A 174 -6.90 -6.41 12.06
CA ARG A 174 -7.59 -5.13 11.95
C ARG A 174 -8.47 -4.85 13.17
N ALA A 175 -9.13 -5.86 13.72
CA ALA A 175 -9.90 -5.77 14.95
C ALA A 175 -9.00 -5.43 16.16
N LEU A 176 -7.85 -6.12 16.29
CA LEU A 176 -6.83 -5.80 17.29
C LEU A 176 -6.33 -4.36 17.13
N ARG A 177 -6.00 -3.95 15.91
CA ARG A 177 -5.60 -2.57 15.59
C ARG A 177 -6.68 -1.58 16.02
N ALA A 178 -7.96 -1.86 15.76
CA ALA A 178 -9.06 -1.01 16.19
C ALA A 178 -9.17 -0.91 17.71
N ALA A 179 -9.03 -2.03 18.43
CA ALA A 179 -9.03 -2.05 19.89
C ALA A 179 -7.86 -1.26 20.49
N VAL A 180 -6.64 -1.47 19.99
CA VAL A 180 -5.46 -0.72 20.43
C VAL A 180 -5.62 0.76 20.10
N TRP A 181 -6.12 1.12 18.92
CA TRP A 181 -6.37 2.50 18.53
C TRP A 181 -7.39 3.18 19.45
N ALA A 182 -8.44 2.48 19.90
CA ALA A 182 -9.40 3.02 20.84
C ALA A 182 -8.76 3.40 22.18
N VAL A 183 -7.78 2.62 22.65
CA VAL A 183 -7.07 2.83 23.92
C VAL A 183 -5.98 3.90 23.78
N THR A 184 -5.14 3.82 22.74
CA THR A 184 -3.96 4.67 22.60
C THR A 184 -4.25 6.00 21.93
N ARG A 185 -5.37 6.10 21.20
CA ARG A 185 -5.70 7.19 20.27
C ARG A 185 -4.65 7.46 19.19
N ASP A 186 -3.68 6.56 19.02
CA ASP A 186 -2.66 6.59 17.97
C ASP A 186 -2.88 5.40 17.03
N ARG A 187 -3.41 5.70 15.84
CA ARG A 187 -3.72 4.70 14.81
C ARG A 187 -2.47 4.05 14.24
N HIS A 188 -1.37 4.79 14.11
CA HIS A 188 -0.15 4.24 13.55
C HIS A 188 0.52 3.29 14.54
N LEU A 189 0.57 3.65 15.82
CA LEU A 189 1.05 2.76 16.88
C LEU A 189 0.19 1.48 16.95
N ALA A 190 -1.13 1.62 16.83
CA ALA A 190 -2.02 0.45 16.78
C ALA A 190 -1.75 -0.46 15.58
N THR A 191 -1.41 0.12 14.43
CA THR A 191 -1.04 -0.63 13.21
C THR A 191 0.28 -1.36 13.41
N GLU A 192 1.26 -0.73 14.06
CA GLU A 192 2.55 -1.34 14.39
C GLU A 192 2.37 -2.52 15.35
N VAL A 193 1.57 -2.37 16.41
CA VAL A 193 1.26 -3.45 17.38
C VAL A 193 0.58 -4.62 16.67
N ALA A 194 -0.44 -4.37 15.85
CA ALA A 194 -1.13 -5.42 15.11
C ALA A 194 -0.24 -6.07 14.03
N GLY A 195 0.69 -5.33 13.45
CA GLY A 195 1.70 -5.85 12.54
C GLY A 195 2.69 -6.79 13.25
N TRP A 196 3.17 -6.43 14.44
CA TRP A 196 4.02 -7.31 15.24
C TRP A 196 3.29 -8.57 15.70
N ALA A 197 2.02 -8.44 16.11
CA ALA A 197 1.18 -9.60 16.40
C ALA A 197 1.03 -10.51 15.15
N GLY A 198 0.89 -9.92 13.96
CA GLY A 198 0.94 -10.63 12.67
C GLY A 198 2.25 -11.37 12.41
N ARG A 199 3.40 -10.82 12.82
CA ARG A 199 4.70 -11.52 12.74
C ARG A 199 4.76 -12.73 13.65
N VAL A 200 4.22 -12.63 14.86
CA VAL A 200 4.11 -13.78 15.79
C VAL A 200 3.20 -14.85 15.19
N VAL A 201 2.04 -14.48 14.66
CA VAL A 201 1.12 -15.41 13.98
C VAL A 201 1.80 -16.07 12.77
N ALA A 202 2.52 -15.32 11.95
CA ALA A 202 3.24 -15.87 10.79
C ALA A 202 4.29 -16.92 11.19
N VAL A 203 5.07 -16.65 12.25
CA VAL A 203 6.06 -17.61 12.78
C VAL A 203 5.36 -18.84 13.37
N GLY A 204 4.28 -18.63 14.14
CA GLY A 204 3.48 -19.73 14.69
C GLY A 204 2.91 -20.64 13.61
N THR A 205 2.36 -20.06 12.53
CA THR A 205 1.88 -20.81 11.36
C THR A 205 3.01 -21.57 10.68
N ALA A 206 4.19 -20.96 10.48
CA ALA A 206 5.33 -21.64 9.88
C ALA A 206 5.82 -22.83 10.72
N LEU A 207 5.87 -22.68 12.04
CA LEU A 207 6.22 -23.75 12.97
C LEU A 207 5.18 -24.87 12.96
N LEU A 208 3.89 -24.54 12.95
CA LEU A 208 2.81 -25.51 12.84
C LEU A 208 2.92 -26.31 11.54
N VAL A 209 3.16 -25.64 10.41
CA VAL A 209 3.36 -26.31 9.11
C VAL A 209 4.56 -27.24 9.15
N ALA A 210 5.67 -26.81 9.72
CA ALA A 210 6.87 -27.65 9.87
C ALA A 210 6.61 -28.88 10.76
N LEU A 211 5.87 -28.72 11.86
CA LEU A 211 5.50 -29.81 12.75
C LEU A 211 4.55 -30.81 12.08
N LEU A 212 3.52 -30.33 11.38
CA LEU A 212 2.57 -31.18 10.66
C LEU A 212 3.24 -31.96 9.52
N TYR A 213 4.22 -31.35 8.86
CA TYR A 213 5.05 -32.04 7.88
C TYR A 213 5.94 -33.10 8.53
N ALA A 214 6.62 -32.77 9.63
CA ALA A 214 7.47 -33.71 10.37
C ALA A 214 6.67 -34.89 10.98
N ALA A 215 5.37 -34.71 11.21
CA ALA A 215 4.46 -35.74 11.69
C ALA A 215 3.77 -36.54 10.57
N ASP A 216 4.19 -36.38 9.30
CA ASP A 216 3.59 -37.02 8.11
C ASP A 216 2.09 -36.76 7.92
N VAL A 217 1.55 -35.70 8.55
CA VAL A 217 0.15 -35.27 8.39
C VAL A 217 -0.02 -34.43 7.13
N LEU A 218 0.97 -33.61 6.80
CA LEU A 218 0.93 -32.71 5.64
C LEU A 218 1.68 -33.32 4.46
N SER A 219 1.00 -33.48 3.32
CA SER A 219 1.63 -34.00 2.10
C SER A 219 2.60 -33.00 1.48
N LEU A 220 3.60 -33.51 0.74
CA LEU A 220 4.52 -32.70 -0.05
C LEU A 220 3.78 -31.76 -1.02
N VAL A 221 2.63 -32.19 -1.53
CA VAL A 221 1.79 -31.42 -2.45
C VAL A 221 1.16 -30.20 -1.77
N ALA A 222 0.89 -30.27 -0.46
CA ALA A 222 0.31 -29.17 0.30
C ALA A 222 1.35 -28.15 0.86
N LEU A 223 2.64 -28.50 0.82
CA LEU A 223 3.72 -27.64 1.30
C LEU A 223 3.81 -26.29 0.57
N PRO A 224 3.78 -26.21 -0.78
CA PRO A 224 3.89 -24.93 -1.47
C PRO A 224 2.79 -23.94 -1.08
N LEU A 225 1.55 -24.41 -0.93
CA LEU A 225 0.41 -23.58 -0.55
C LEU A 225 0.54 -23.07 0.90
N THR A 226 0.92 -23.94 1.83
CA THR A 226 1.07 -23.58 3.25
C THR A 226 2.25 -22.66 3.50
N VAL A 227 3.38 -22.87 2.81
CA VAL A 227 4.53 -21.96 2.82
C VAL A 227 4.14 -20.61 2.22
N LEU A 228 3.40 -20.60 1.12
CA LEU A 228 2.90 -19.36 0.52
C LEU A 228 2.04 -18.57 1.51
N VAL A 229 1.15 -19.22 2.26
CA VAL A 229 0.35 -18.58 3.33
C VAL A 229 1.25 -18.00 4.43
N ALA A 230 2.24 -18.74 4.92
CA ALA A 230 3.14 -18.23 5.95
C ALA A 230 3.94 -17.00 5.45
N LEU A 231 4.42 -17.05 4.22
CA LEU A 231 5.12 -15.94 3.58
C LEU A 231 4.21 -14.72 3.40
N THR A 232 2.95 -14.90 3.00
CA THR A 232 2.04 -13.77 2.76
C THR A 232 1.67 -13.08 4.07
N LEU A 233 1.48 -13.83 5.16
CA LEU A 233 1.33 -13.28 6.50
C LEU A 233 2.57 -12.47 6.91
N TRP A 234 3.78 -13.02 6.71
CA TRP A 234 5.03 -12.33 7.04
C TRP A 234 5.23 -11.04 6.26
N HIS A 235 4.98 -11.07 4.94
CA HIS A 235 5.10 -9.91 4.07
C HIS A 235 4.04 -8.87 4.41
N GLY A 236 2.77 -9.27 4.55
CA GLY A 236 1.66 -8.38 4.90
C GLY A 236 1.89 -7.67 6.23
N ALA A 237 2.29 -8.39 7.27
CA ALA A 237 2.67 -7.83 8.56
C ALA A 237 3.84 -6.83 8.43
N GLY A 238 4.86 -7.16 7.64
CA GLY A 238 6.00 -6.30 7.40
C GLY A 238 5.65 -5.00 6.66
N GLN A 239 4.78 -5.10 5.65
CA GLN A 239 4.26 -3.93 4.92
C GLN A 239 3.47 -3.02 5.86
N ALA A 240 2.60 -3.59 6.71
CA ALA A 240 1.82 -2.81 7.68
C ALA A 240 2.72 -2.05 8.67
N ILE A 241 3.74 -2.72 9.22
CA ILE A 241 4.72 -2.06 10.11
C ILE A 241 5.44 -0.93 9.36
N ARG A 242 5.96 -1.19 8.15
CA ARG A 242 6.69 -0.17 7.38
C ARG A 242 5.82 1.05 7.07
N LEU A 243 4.61 0.82 6.54
CA LEU A 243 3.67 1.88 6.19
C LEU A 243 3.25 2.69 7.43
N SER A 244 3.04 2.05 8.58
CA SER A 244 2.72 2.76 9.82
C SER A 244 3.84 3.70 10.26
N ARG A 245 5.11 3.28 10.15
CA ARG A 245 6.27 4.10 10.52
C ARG A 245 6.48 5.28 9.59
N ILE A 246 6.24 5.09 8.29
CA ILE A 246 6.24 6.17 7.30
C ILE A 246 5.12 7.15 7.63
N GLY A 247 3.91 6.66 7.89
CA GLY A 247 2.75 7.48 8.25
C GLY A 247 2.98 8.37 9.46
N ARG A 248 3.62 7.87 10.53
CA ARG A 248 3.98 8.67 11.73
C ARG A 248 4.91 9.85 11.44
N ARG A 249 5.63 9.82 10.30
CA ARG A 249 6.59 10.84 9.91
C ARG A 249 6.02 11.84 8.92
N LEU A 250 4.84 11.58 8.33
CA LEU A 250 4.20 12.53 7.42
C LEU A 250 3.92 13.88 8.09
N PRO A 251 3.43 13.95 9.35
CA PRO A 251 3.26 15.24 10.04
C PRO A 251 4.57 15.98 10.33
N LEU A 252 5.73 15.31 10.23
CA LEU A 252 7.04 15.92 10.40
C LEU A 252 7.57 16.55 9.10
N ILE A 253 6.86 16.36 7.98
CA ILE A 253 7.21 16.99 6.70
C ILE A 253 6.90 18.48 6.82
N ASP A 254 7.94 19.27 6.99
CA ASP A 254 7.91 20.72 6.89
C ASP A 254 8.71 21.12 5.64
N LEU A 255 8.01 21.47 4.55
CA LEU A 255 8.64 21.84 3.28
C LEU A 255 9.56 23.04 3.43
N ALA A 256 9.27 23.98 4.32
CA ALA A 256 10.11 25.15 4.54
C ALA A 256 11.48 24.78 5.14
N ARG A 257 11.54 23.69 5.90
CA ARG A 257 12.79 23.16 6.48
C ARG A 257 13.48 22.14 5.58
N LEU A 258 12.72 21.38 4.82
CA LEU A 258 13.23 20.32 3.94
C LEU A 258 13.78 20.87 2.62
N ALA A 259 13.14 21.91 2.07
CA ALA A 259 13.58 22.53 0.83
C ALA A 259 14.95 23.18 1.03
N ARG A 260 15.86 22.94 0.08
CA ARG A 260 17.15 23.62 0.06
C ARG A 260 16.89 25.08 -0.33
N PRO A 261 17.47 26.05 0.41
CA PRO A 261 17.30 27.45 0.08
C PRO A 261 17.86 27.72 -1.32
N VAL A 262 17.24 28.66 -2.03
CA VAL A 262 17.69 29.08 -3.36
C VAL A 262 18.56 30.33 -3.28
N PHE A 263 19.60 30.38 -4.09
CA PHE A 263 20.41 31.57 -4.33
C PHE A 263 20.21 32.01 -5.78
N ALA A 264 19.62 33.19 -5.96
CA ALA A 264 19.29 33.73 -7.28
C ALA A 264 20.54 34.31 -7.97
N VAL A 265 20.76 33.92 -9.22
CA VAL A 265 21.81 34.43 -10.10
C VAL A 265 21.21 34.83 -11.46
N PRO A 266 21.58 35.98 -12.04
CA PRO A 266 21.09 36.36 -13.36
C PRO A 266 21.54 35.38 -14.46
N THR A 267 20.73 35.26 -15.52
CA THR A 267 21.12 34.58 -16.78
C THR A 267 22.46 35.11 -17.29
N GLY A 268 23.30 34.23 -17.85
CA GLY A 268 24.62 34.59 -18.38
C GLY A 268 25.72 34.66 -17.31
N THR A 269 25.41 34.50 -16.02
CA THR A 269 26.42 34.46 -14.96
C THR A 269 27.35 33.25 -15.18
N PRO A 270 28.69 33.40 -15.17
CA PRO A 270 29.60 32.27 -15.24
C PRO A 270 29.38 31.28 -14.09
N LEU A 271 29.45 29.97 -14.36
CA LEU A 271 29.22 28.93 -13.36
C LEU A 271 30.15 29.06 -12.15
N ALA A 272 31.43 29.38 -12.38
CA ALA A 272 32.39 29.61 -11.30
C ALA A 272 32.03 30.82 -10.42
N GLU A 273 31.51 31.90 -11.02
CA GLU A 273 31.05 33.09 -10.31
C GLU A 273 29.82 32.78 -9.46
N ALA A 274 28.85 32.08 -10.05
CA ALA A 274 27.63 31.67 -9.36
C ALA A 274 27.93 30.76 -8.16
N GLN A 275 28.81 29.77 -8.33
CA GLN A 275 29.26 28.89 -7.25
C GLN A 275 30.00 29.65 -6.16
N ARG A 276 30.88 30.59 -6.51
CA ARG A 276 31.59 31.42 -5.52
C ARG A 276 30.63 32.30 -4.73
N ARG A 277 29.65 32.93 -5.39
CA ARG A 277 28.64 33.77 -4.72
C ARG A 277 27.74 32.96 -3.80
N ALA A 278 27.28 31.79 -4.23
CA ALA A 278 26.49 30.90 -3.39
C ALA A 278 27.29 30.38 -2.19
N ALA A 279 28.58 30.11 -2.35
CA ALA A 279 29.46 29.71 -1.24
C ALA A 279 29.73 30.86 -0.26
N ALA A 280 29.75 32.11 -0.73
CA ALA A 280 29.98 33.29 0.09
C ALA A 280 28.69 33.89 0.70
N ALA A 281 27.52 33.44 0.26
CA ALA A 281 26.24 33.93 0.78
C ALA A 281 26.05 33.50 2.25
N PRO A 282 25.57 34.40 3.13
CA PRO A 282 25.18 34.03 4.49
C PRO A 282 24.15 32.90 4.42
N GLN A 283 24.38 31.80 5.13
CA GLN A 283 23.57 30.58 5.06
C GLN A 283 22.17 30.71 5.71
N GLY A 284 21.63 31.93 5.84
CA GLY A 284 20.31 32.23 6.39
C GLY A 284 19.46 32.99 5.38
N GLY A 285 18.25 32.49 5.12
CA GLY A 285 17.25 33.20 4.30
C GLY A 285 16.87 34.58 4.87
N PRO A 286 15.98 35.34 4.19
CA PRO A 286 15.71 36.75 4.48
C PRO A 286 15.47 37.04 5.97
N GLU A 287 16.06 38.14 6.44
CA GLU A 287 16.20 38.59 7.84
C GLU A 287 14.88 38.83 8.63
N THR A 288 13.72 38.38 8.15
CA THR A 288 12.40 38.72 8.71
C THR A 288 11.69 37.58 9.45
N ALA A 289 12.40 36.59 10.01
CA ALA A 289 11.76 35.50 10.78
C ALA A 289 12.40 35.28 12.18
N PRO A 290 11.61 34.94 13.23
CA PRO A 290 12.02 35.05 14.63
C PRO A 290 13.11 34.05 15.07
N GLU A 291 13.80 34.43 16.16
CA GLU A 291 15.03 33.90 16.76
C GLU A 291 15.03 32.43 17.25
N HIS A 292 14.11 31.57 16.81
CA HIS A 292 14.04 30.15 17.22
C HIS A 292 14.26 29.17 16.05
N ARG A 293 15.29 29.41 15.23
CA ARG A 293 15.80 28.42 14.26
C ARG A 293 16.84 27.51 14.91
N ALA A 294 16.42 26.32 15.33
CA ALA A 294 17.36 25.24 15.63
C ALA A 294 18.16 24.90 14.37
N ALA A 295 19.48 24.78 14.50
CA ALA A 295 20.44 24.56 13.41
C ALA A 295 20.05 23.37 12.53
N ALA A 296 19.56 23.65 11.32
CA ALA A 296 19.42 22.67 10.27
C ALA A 296 20.82 22.32 9.72
N PRO A 297 21.08 21.06 9.31
CA PRO A 297 22.37 20.68 8.72
C PRO A 297 22.71 21.59 7.54
N GLU A 298 23.97 22.03 7.46
CA GLU A 298 24.51 22.89 6.41
C GLU A 298 24.28 22.26 5.02
N ARG A 299 23.19 22.65 4.35
CA ARG A 299 22.86 22.18 3.00
C ARG A 299 23.21 23.29 2.01
N PRO A 300 24.02 23.02 0.98
CA PRO A 300 24.38 24.02 -0.01
C PRO A 300 23.12 24.54 -0.71
N ALA A 301 23.03 25.87 -0.84
CA ALA A 301 21.92 26.52 -1.52
C ALA A 301 21.86 26.10 -2.99
N ALA A 302 20.65 25.86 -3.50
CA ALA A 302 20.43 25.57 -4.91
C ALA A 302 20.54 26.86 -5.72
N LEU A 303 21.21 26.83 -6.87
CA LEU A 303 21.34 28.00 -7.74
C LEU A 303 20.09 28.15 -8.61
N LEU A 304 19.41 29.28 -8.46
CA LEU A 304 18.22 29.66 -9.21
C LEU A 304 18.61 30.72 -10.24
N VAL A 305 18.37 30.46 -11.52
CA VAL A 305 18.65 31.39 -12.61
C VAL A 305 17.43 32.30 -12.81
N THR A 306 17.66 33.61 -12.78
CA THR A 306 16.62 34.63 -12.97
C THR A 306 16.83 35.44 -14.24
N ASP A 307 15.73 35.89 -14.86
CA ASP A 307 15.79 36.84 -15.97
C ASP A 307 16.22 38.25 -15.53
N SER A 308 16.25 39.19 -16.47
CA SER A 308 16.58 40.60 -16.23
C SER A 308 15.55 41.33 -15.36
N ALA A 309 14.34 40.79 -15.20
CA ALA A 309 13.30 41.30 -14.32
C ALA A 309 13.33 40.65 -12.92
N GLY A 310 14.28 39.75 -12.66
CA GLY A 310 14.40 39.03 -11.39
C GLY A 310 13.44 37.83 -11.27
N ARG A 311 12.76 37.42 -12.34
CA ARG A 311 11.84 36.29 -12.31
C ARG A 311 12.60 34.97 -12.45
N PRO A 312 12.22 33.92 -11.70
CA PRO A 312 12.86 32.61 -11.79
C PRO A 312 12.56 31.93 -13.13
N VAL A 313 13.61 31.53 -13.86
CA VAL A 313 13.51 30.89 -15.18
C VAL A 313 13.99 29.44 -15.13
N ALA A 314 15.12 29.18 -14.48
CA ALA A 314 15.75 27.86 -14.49
C ALA A 314 16.45 27.55 -13.15
N VAL A 315 16.68 26.28 -12.87
CA VAL A 315 17.44 25.77 -11.72
C VAL A 315 18.67 25.06 -12.24
N VAL A 316 19.84 25.37 -11.67
CA VAL A 316 21.08 24.65 -12.03
C VAL A 316 21.00 23.20 -11.56
N ASP A 317 21.25 22.26 -12.47
CA ASP A 317 21.39 20.85 -12.13
C ASP A 317 22.78 20.60 -11.50
N PRO A 318 22.85 20.15 -10.23
CA PRO A 318 24.13 19.91 -9.56
C PRO A 318 25.01 18.88 -10.26
N ALA A 319 24.42 17.85 -10.87
CA ALA A 319 25.16 16.79 -11.57
C ALA A 319 25.75 17.33 -12.87
N ALA A 320 24.97 18.11 -13.63
CA ALA A 320 25.46 18.76 -14.84
C ALA A 320 26.57 19.77 -14.52
N ALA A 321 26.41 20.57 -13.47
CA ALA A 321 27.42 21.52 -13.00
C ALA A 321 28.71 20.82 -12.53
N ALA A 322 28.60 19.70 -11.81
CA ALA A 322 29.74 18.92 -11.35
C ALA A 322 30.51 18.25 -12.50
N ALA A 323 29.81 17.84 -13.56
CA ALA A 323 30.41 17.25 -14.75
C ALA A 323 31.26 18.23 -15.59
N VAL A 324 31.11 19.55 -15.37
CA VAL A 324 31.91 20.58 -16.06
C VAL A 324 33.32 20.64 -15.44
N PRO A 325 34.39 20.45 -16.24
CA PRO A 325 35.77 20.59 -15.77
C PRO A 325 36.04 21.99 -15.22
N GLU A 326 36.80 22.08 -14.12
CA GLU A 326 37.03 23.34 -13.40
C GLU A 326 37.55 24.47 -14.31
N ALA A 327 38.46 24.16 -15.23
CA ALA A 327 39.01 25.13 -16.19
C ALA A 327 37.96 25.77 -17.12
N ARG A 328 36.81 25.12 -17.34
CA ARG A 328 35.73 25.62 -18.21
C ARG A 328 34.65 26.39 -17.44
N ARG A 329 34.53 26.20 -16.12
CA ARG A 329 33.49 26.85 -15.29
C ARG A 329 33.49 28.39 -15.33
N PRO A 330 34.63 29.09 -15.51
CA PRO A 330 34.63 30.56 -15.66
C PRO A 330 34.07 31.07 -16.99
N TRP A 331 33.98 30.21 -18.00
CA TRP A 331 33.59 30.58 -19.37
C TRP A 331 32.22 30.01 -19.75
N LEU A 332 31.68 29.10 -18.95
CA LEU A 332 30.38 28.49 -19.16
C LEU A 332 29.32 29.23 -18.33
N ALA A 333 28.28 29.74 -18.98
CA ALA A 333 27.14 30.34 -18.30
C ALA A 333 26.32 29.28 -17.55
N VAL A 334 25.71 29.67 -16.43
CA VAL A 334 24.81 28.80 -15.65
C VAL A 334 23.65 28.22 -16.48
N ASP A 335 23.22 28.93 -17.53
CA ASP A 335 22.15 28.52 -18.44
C ASP A 335 22.45 27.18 -19.13
N ALA A 336 23.72 26.87 -19.40
CA ALA A 336 24.12 25.64 -20.07
C ALA A 336 24.00 24.38 -19.20
N VAL A 337 23.87 24.56 -17.87
CA VAL A 337 23.73 23.48 -16.88
C VAL A 337 22.43 23.60 -16.09
N ALA A 338 21.52 24.48 -16.51
CA ALA A 338 20.24 24.72 -15.85
C ALA A 338 19.08 24.01 -16.57
N ARG A 339 18.08 23.62 -15.79
CA ARG A 339 16.79 23.08 -16.26
C ARG A 339 15.69 24.10 -15.98
N SER A 340 14.78 24.27 -16.93
CA SER A 340 13.66 25.20 -16.77
C SER A 340 12.85 24.89 -15.51
N VAL A 341 12.48 25.93 -14.76
CA VAL A 341 11.57 25.80 -13.61
C VAL A 341 10.20 25.29 -14.07
N ALA A 342 9.78 25.65 -15.29
CA ALA A 342 8.50 25.22 -15.85
C ALA A 342 8.43 23.71 -16.14
N ASP A 343 9.58 23.04 -16.25
CA ASP A 343 9.66 21.58 -16.46
C ASP A 343 9.63 20.80 -15.14
N LEU A 344 9.76 21.50 -14.01
CA LEU A 344 9.77 20.89 -12.69
C LEU A 344 8.37 20.95 -12.04
N PRO A 345 7.92 19.89 -11.36
CA PRO A 345 6.67 19.96 -10.63
C PRO A 345 6.80 20.91 -9.44
N THR A 346 5.80 21.77 -9.25
CA THR A 346 5.76 22.79 -8.19
C THR A 346 4.89 22.33 -7.02
N MET A 347 5.27 22.70 -5.80
CA MET A 347 4.52 22.45 -4.58
C MET A 347 4.47 23.71 -3.71
N PRO A 348 3.28 24.15 -3.26
CA PRO A 348 3.18 25.21 -2.27
C PRO A 348 3.88 24.84 -0.96
N VAL A 349 4.51 25.79 -0.29
CA VAL A 349 5.21 25.55 0.99
C VAL A 349 4.26 25.09 2.11
N ALA A 350 2.97 25.46 2.02
CA ALA A 350 1.93 25.07 2.97
C ALA A 350 1.32 23.68 2.70
N THR A 351 1.86 22.93 1.73
CA THR A 351 1.37 21.59 1.39
C THR A 351 1.63 20.62 2.54
N ASP A 352 0.59 19.88 2.94
CA ASP A 352 0.72 18.88 3.98
C ASP A 352 1.56 17.67 3.53
N GLY A 353 2.06 16.89 4.49
CA GLY A 353 2.90 15.73 4.19
C GLY A 353 2.23 14.64 3.34
N GLU A 354 0.90 14.49 3.41
CA GLU A 354 0.15 13.52 2.61
C GLU A 354 0.09 13.95 1.14
N GLN A 355 -0.23 15.22 0.89
CA GLN A 355 -0.26 15.84 -0.44
C GLN A 355 1.12 15.91 -1.08
N VAL A 356 2.19 16.12 -0.29
CA VAL A 356 3.57 15.99 -0.78
C VAL A 356 3.80 14.60 -1.33
N LEU A 357 3.40 13.55 -0.60
CA LEU A 357 3.58 12.17 -1.04
C LEU A 357 2.73 11.85 -2.29
N GLU A 358 1.48 12.32 -2.33
CA GLU A 358 0.60 12.16 -3.49
C GLU A 358 1.21 12.81 -4.75
N THR A 359 1.77 14.01 -4.61
CA THR A 359 2.40 14.73 -5.72
C THR A 359 3.66 14.00 -6.22
N VAL A 360 4.49 13.49 -5.30
CA VAL A 360 5.68 12.70 -5.65
C VAL A 360 5.30 11.39 -6.37
N GLN A 361 4.22 10.73 -5.95
CA GLN A 361 3.73 9.51 -6.60
C GLN A 361 3.14 9.78 -7.99
N ALA A 362 2.42 10.89 -8.16
CA ALA A 362 1.82 11.28 -9.43
C ALA A 362 2.88 11.72 -10.46
N HIS A 363 3.93 12.39 -9.99
CA HIS A 363 5.01 12.93 -10.81
C HIS A 363 6.37 12.47 -10.25
N PRO A 364 6.79 11.23 -10.51
CA PRO A 364 8.07 10.72 -10.00
C PRO A 364 9.22 11.53 -10.61
N GLY A 365 9.83 12.38 -9.78
CA GLY A 365 10.90 13.30 -10.15
C GLY A 365 11.97 13.34 -9.07
N ALA A 366 13.19 13.71 -9.45
CA ALA A 366 14.29 13.85 -8.50
C ALA A 366 14.21 15.16 -7.67
N GLN A 367 13.57 16.18 -8.23
CA GLN A 367 13.52 17.55 -7.71
C GLN A 367 12.12 18.15 -7.88
N TYR A 368 11.72 18.95 -6.90
CA TYR A 368 10.45 19.68 -6.87
C TYR A 368 10.70 21.12 -6.44
N VAL A 369 10.00 22.07 -7.06
CA VAL A 369 10.13 23.49 -6.74
C VAL A 369 9.13 23.84 -5.65
N VAL A 370 9.60 24.38 -4.53
CA VAL A 370 8.75 24.80 -3.42
C VAL A 370 8.45 26.29 -3.54
N THR A 371 7.18 26.65 -3.60
CA THR A 371 6.75 28.04 -3.83
C THR A 371 5.91 28.60 -2.68
N ALA A 372 5.97 29.92 -2.48
CA ALA A 372 5.04 30.67 -1.64
C ALA A 372 4.37 31.73 -2.52
N GLY A 373 3.19 31.41 -3.07
CA GLY A 373 2.58 32.23 -4.11
C GLY A 373 3.39 32.13 -5.41
N GLU A 374 3.85 33.26 -5.93
CA GLU A 374 4.68 33.34 -7.15
C GLU A 374 6.19 33.19 -6.86
N ASP A 375 6.59 33.28 -5.58
CA ASP A 375 7.99 33.22 -5.20
C ASP A 375 8.49 31.79 -5.03
N VAL A 376 9.70 31.52 -5.53
CA VAL A 376 10.42 30.25 -5.30
C VAL A 376 11.16 30.34 -3.97
N VAL A 377 10.74 29.54 -3.00
CA VAL A 377 11.30 29.50 -1.64
C VAL A 377 12.46 28.52 -1.54
N GLY A 378 12.40 27.43 -2.30
CA GLY A 378 13.43 26.40 -2.24
C GLY A 378 13.22 25.25 -3.21
N ILE A 379 14.14 24.29 -3.16
CA ILE A 379 14.09 23.07 -3.98
C ILE A 379 14.08 21.86 -3.07
N LEU A 380 13.03 21.06 -3.16
CA LEU A 380 12.93 19.78 -2.47
C LEU A 380 13.57 18.69 -3.32
N HIS A 381 14.56 17.99 -2.76
CA HIS A 381 15.10 16.78 -3.36
C HIS A 381 14.37 15.56 -2.79
N ILE A 382 14.03 14.60 -3.67
CA ILE A 382 13.37 13.36 -3.24
C ILE A 382 14.24 12.56 -2.25
N ALA A 383 15.56 12.69 -2.34
CA ALA A 383 16.53 12.11 -1.41
C ALA A 383 16.33 12.62 0.03
N ASP A 384 16.12 13.93 0.20
CA ASP A 384 15.94 14.55 1.51
C ASP A 384 14.61 14.11 2.14
N LEU A 385 13.56 13.96 1.32
CA LEU A 385 12.27 13.40 1.73
C LEU A 385 12.40 11.90 2.10
N ALA A 386 13.10 11.12 1.27
CA ALA A 386 13.33 9.69 1.52
C ALA A 386 14.14 9.47 2.81
N GLN A 387 15.15 10.28 3.08
CA GLN A 387 15.95 10.21 4.30
C GLN A 387 15.10 10.52 5.56
N LEU A 388 14.17 11.48 5.47
CA LEU A 388 13.25 11.78 6.56
C LEU A 388 12.29 10.61 6.83
N LEU A 389 11.73 10.02 5.78
CA LEU A 389 10.77 8.93 5.89
C LEU A 389 11.43 7.58 6.27
N GLU A 390 12.63 7.32 5.75
CA GLU A 390 13.38 6.07 5.91
C GLU A 390 14.89 6.33 6.21
N PRO A 391 15.27 6.70 7.45
CA PRO A 391 16.63 7.15 7.78
C PRO A 391 17.69 6.05 7.67
N HIS A 392 17.26 4.79 7.79
CA HIS A 392 18.14 3.62 7.80
C HIS A 392 18.37 3.07 6.39
N ARG A 393 17.69 3.61 5.37
CA ARG A 393 17.91 3.22 3.99
C ARG A 393 19.16 3.92 3.50
N LYS A 394 20.27 3.17 3.40
CA LYS A 394 21.46 3.64 2.68
C LYS A 394 21.04 3.95 1.25
N MET A 395 21.01 5.22 0.90
CA MET A 395 20.85 5.63 -0.49
C MET A 395 22.16 5.31 -1.20
N ASN A 396 22.11 4.46 -2.22
CA ASN A 396 23.20 4.38 -3.18
C ASN A 396 23.18 5.71 -3.94
N THR A 397 24.08 6.61 -3.56
CA THR A 397 24.40 7.87 -4.25
C THR A 397 24.89 7.62 -5.66
#